data_AF-A0A2D4ZS42-F1
#
_entry.id   AF-A0A2D4ZS42-F1
#
_cell.length_a   1.000
_cell.length_b   1.000
_cell.length_c   1.000
_cell.angle_alpha   90.00
_cell.angle_beta   90.00
_cell.angle_gamma   90.00
#
_symmetry.space_group_name_H-M   'P 1'
#
loop_
_entity.id
_entity.type
_entity.pdbx_description
1 polymer ?
#
loop_
_entity_poly.entity_id
_entity_poly.type
_entity_poly.pdbx_seq_one_letter_code
_entity_poly.pdbx_strand_id
1 'polypeptide(L)'
;MCKCGCNTCETRPFTLNENKTSKSLLSEGLRYCLEKEKPLTEHVYRAGSKAYFNLWAEARTLYSRNLINVSGTDKEILTETDLGHFGMYENKKVPLDFIFEAEYQGREVELNKPKRGGSKKFFVYVRDPKTKNIKKVSFGAKEGGQRLSVKLDDPAKRSAFSKRHRCPQKNDKTKPSYWSCRLPRYWKSLGGSKNYGGFW
;
A
#
# COMPACT_ATOMS: atom_id res chain seq x y z
N MET A 1 18.09 -29.21 -30.15
CA MET A 1 19.36 -29.80 -29.69
C MET A 1 20.32 -28.65 -29.35
N CYS A 2 20.57 -28.41 -28.05
CA CYS A 2 21.64 -27.52 -27.62
C CYS A 2 22.98 -28.26 -27.78
N LYS A 3 23.98 -27.60 -28.38
CA LYS A 3 25.26 -28.20 -28.82
C LYS A 3 26.32 -28.36 -27.71
N CYS A 4 26.01 -28.06 -26.45
CA CYS A 4 26.96 -28.16 -25.34
C CYS A 4 26.42 -29.10 -24.26
N GLY A 5 27.20 -30.14 -23.94
CA GLY A 5 26.82 -31.26 -23.05
C GLY A 5 26.75 -30.93 -21.57
N CYS A 6 25.90 -29.98 -21.17
CA CYS A 6 25.48 -29.76 -19.80
C CYS A 6 23.95 -29.92 -19.72
N ASN A 7 23.49 -30.94 -18.99
CA ASN A 7 22.06 -31.32 -18.86
C ASN A 7 21.23 -30.36 -17.97
N THR A 8 21.64 -29.10 -17.82
CA THR A 8 20.82 -28.05 -17.22
C THR A 8 20.76 -26.89 -18.22
N CYS A 9 19.64 -26.80 -18.93
CA CYS A 9 19.30 -25.58 -19.63
C CYS A 9 18.94 -24.54 -18.56
N GLU A 10 19.94 -23.88 -17.96
CA GLU A 10 19.71 -22.72 -17.11
C GLU A 10 19.14 -21.62 -18.00
N THR A 11 17.82 -21.62 -18.17
CA THR A 11 17.13 -20.56 -18.88
C THR A 11 17.28 -19.30 -18.05
N ARG A 12 18.14 -18.38 -18.52
CA ARG A 12 18.31 -17.08 -17.89
C ARG A 12 16.94 -16.46 -17.62
N PRO A 13 16.65 -16.03 -16.37
CA PRO A 13 15.30 -15.60 -16.00
C PRO A 13 14.86 -14.35 -16.77
N PHE A 14 15.82 -13.51 -17.13
CA PHE A 14 15.64 -12.25 -17.85
C PHE A 14 16.73 -12.05 -18.90
N THR A 15 16.36 -11.72 -20.14
CA THR A 15 17.30 -11.45 -21.25
C THR A 15 16.84 -10.28 -22.11
N LEU A 16 17.81 -9.55 -22.67
CA LEU A 16 17.58 -8.43 -23.60
C LEU A 16 17.77 -8.89 -25.05
N ASN A 17 16.89 -8.45 -25.94
CA ASN A 17 17.03 -8.63 -27.37
C ASN A 17 17.97 -7.54 -27.94
N GLU A 18 19.28 -7.80 -27.91
CA GLU A 18 20.32 -6.83 -28.28
C GLU A 18 20.21 -6.34 -29.73
N ASN A 19 19.55 -7.09 -30.61
CA ASN A 19 19.28 -6.68 -31.99
C ASN A 19 18.28 -5.51 -32.11
N LYS A 20 17.48 -5.28 -31.07
CA LYS A 20 16.40 -4.28 -31.10
C LYS A 20 16.58 -3.17 -30.07
N THR A 21 17.43 -3.34 -29.06
CA THR A 21 17.61 -2.36 -27.97
C THR A 21 18.98 -2.47 -27.33
N SER A 22 19.55 -1.31 -26.99
CA SER A 22 20.83 -1.18 -26.28
C SER A 22 20.63 -1.13 -24.77
N LYS A 23 21.59 -1.71 -24.02
CA LYS A 23 21.66 -1.66 -22.56
C LYS A 23 21.71 -0.24 -21.99
N SER A 24 22.17 0.75 -22.76
CA SER A 24 22.25 2.15 -22.33
C SER A 24 20.90 2.83 -22.16
N LEU A 25 19.83 2.30 -22.78
CA LEU A 25 18.49 2.86 -22.74
C LEU A 25 17.63 2.35 -21.57
N LEU A 26 18.13 1.35 -20.84
CA LEU A 26 17.43 0.74 -19.72
C LEU A 26 17.62 1.55 -18.44
N SER A 27 16.60 1.58 -17.59
CA SER A 27 16.75 2.13 -16.24
C SER A 27 17.77 1.34 -15.42
N GLU A 28 18.29 2.01 -14.39
CA GLU A 28 19.25 1.44 -13.44
C GLU A 28 18.80 0.08 -12.88
N GLY A 29 17.52 -0.06 -12.52
CA GLY A 29 17.02 -1.31 -11.93
C GLY A 29 16.95 -2.46 -12.94
N LEU A 30 16.56 -2.22 -14.19
CA LEU A 30 16.60 -3.25 -15.24
C LEU A 30 18.03 -3.61 -15.63
N ARG A 31 18.94 -2.62 -15.67
CA ARG A 31 20.36 -2.86 -15.89
C ARG A 31 20.95 -3.74 -14.79
N TYR A 32 20.61 -3.46 -13.54
CA TYR A 32 21.03 -4.29 -12.41
C TYR A 32 20.57 -5.74 -12.56
N CYS A 33 19.29 -5.98 -12.91
CA CYS A 33 18.79 -7.34 -13.13
C CYS A 33 19.53 -8.05 -14.27
N LEU A 34 19.82 -7.37 -15.38
CA LEU A 34 20.61 -7.95 -16.48
C LEU A 34 22.05 -8.26 -16.08
N GLU A 35 22.74 -7.30 -15.44
CA GLU A 35 24.17 -7.43 -15.08
C GLU A 35 24.40 -8.48 -13.99
N LYS A 36 23.42 -8.69 -13.11
CA LYS A 36 23.46 -9.69 -12.05
C LYS A 36 22.77 -11.00 -12.40
N GLU A 37 22.26 -11.13 -13.62
CA GLU A 37 21.50 -12.29 -14.11
C GLU A 37 20.34 -12.68 -13.18
N LYS A 38 19.71 -11.68 -12.56
CA LYS A 38 18.62 -11.82 -11.59
C LYS A 38 17.26 -11.65 -12.27
N PRO A 39 16.20 -12.32 -11.77
CA PRO A 39 14.83 -12.03 -12.19
C PRO A 39 14.44 -10.59 -11.83
N LEU A 40 13.38 -10.08 -12.47
CA LEU A 40 12.81 -8.75 -12.19
C LEU A 40 12.31 -8.65 -10.75
N THR A 41 11.80 -9.75 -10.19
CA THR A 41 11.42 -9.86 -8.77
C THR A 41 12.57 -9.60 -7.79
N GLU A 42 13.83 -9.79 -8.17
CA GLU A 42 15.02 -9.55 -7.35
C GLU A 42 15.73 -8.21 -7.64
N HIS A 43 14.98 -7.18 -8.00
CA HIS A 43 15.51 -5.84 -8.20
C HIS A 43 15.90 -5.12 -6.89
N VAL A 44 16.66 -4.02 -7.00
CA VAL A 44 17.12 -3.21 -5.85
C VAL A 44 16.03 -2.36 -5.18
N TYR A 45 14.87 -2.18 -5.80
CA TYR A 45 13.86 -1.24 -5.31
C TYR A 45 12.97 -1.82 -4.23
N ARG A 46 12.67 -1.01 -3.21
CA ARG A 46 11.66 -1.35 -2.21
C ARG A 46 10.27 -1.38 -2.86
N ALA A 47 9.51 -2.44 -2.58
CA ALA A 47 8.11 -2.57 -2.96
C ALA A 47 7.29 -1.31 -2.58
N GLY A 48 6.52 -0.79 -3.54
CA GLY A 48 5.69 0.39 -3.37
C GLY A 48 6.40 1.74 -3.51
N SER A 49 7.71 1.76 -3.80
CA SER A 49 8.42 2.99 -4.17
C SER A 49 8.09 3.44 -5.60
N LYS A 50 8.33 4.72 -5.94
CA LYS A 50 8.14 5.20 -7.31
C LYS A 50 9.04 4.45 -8.31
N ALA A 51 10.28 4.17 -7.91
CA ALA A 51 11.23 3.43 -8.72
C ALA A 51 10.77 1.98 -8.97
N TYR A 52 10.20 1.32 -7.95
CA TYR A 52 9.59 0.01 -8.08
C TYR A 52 8.49 -0.02 -9.16
N PHE A 53 7.51 0.89 -9.09
CA PHE A 53 6.45 0.94 -10.08
C PHE A 53 6.96 1.30 -11.48
N ASN A 54 7.92 2.22 -11.56
CA ASN A 54 8.53 2.60 -12.83
C ASN A 54 9.25 1.42 -13.50
N LEU A 55 9.96 0.59 -12.73
CA LEU A 55 10.65 -0.59 -13.24
C LEU A 55 9.66 -1.57 -13.87
N TRP A 56 8.56 -1.87 -13.19
CA TRP A 56 7.53 -2.78 -13.73
C TRP A 56 6.81 -2.20 -14.95
N ALA A 57 6.54 -0.89 -14.97
CA ALA A 57 5.97 -0.21 -16.12
C ALA A 57 6.91 -0.23 -17.35
N GLU A 58 8.22 -0.01 -17.12
CA GLU A 58 9.23 -0.09 -18.17
C GLU A 58 9.38 -1.53 -18.68
N ALA A 59 9.51 -2.50 -17.78
CA ALA A 59 9.59 -3.92 -18.13
C ALA A 59 8.41 -4.35 -19.01
N ARG A 60 7.19 -3.96 -18.65
CA ARG A 60 5.99 -4.25 -19.45
C ARG A 60 6.02 -3.61 -20.84
N THR A 61 6.48 -2.36 -20.92
CA THR A 61 6.64 -1.65 -22.19
C THR A 61 7.67 -2.34 -23.09
N LEU A 62 8.77 -2.83 -22.51
CA LEU A 62 9.80 -3.56 -23.24
C LEU A 62 9.33 -4.97 -23.64
N TYR A 63 8.58 -5.64 -22.76
CA TYR A 63 8.04 -6.98 -23.00
C TYR A 63 7.01 -6.98 -24.12
N SER A 64 6.05 -6.06 -24.10
CA SER A 64 5.04 -5.90 -25.17
C SER A 64 5.64 -5.59 -26.54
N ARG A 65 6.83 -4.98 -26.58
CA ARG A 65 7.60 -4.71 -27.80
C ARG A 65 8.54 -5.85 -28.21
N ASN A 66 8.51 -6.98 -27.50
CA ASN A 66 9.42 -8.12 -27.69
C ASN A 66 10.91 -7.72 -27.62
N LEU A 67 11.23 -6.74 -26.76
CA LEU A 67 12.59 -6.26 -26.52
C LEU A 67 13.29 -7.01 -25.38
N ILE A 68 12.51 -7.59 -24.46
CA ILE A 68 13.00 -8.44 -23.39
C ILE A 68 12.28 -9.79 -23.42
N ASN A 69 12.97 -10.84 -22.99
CA ASN A 69 12.34 -12.11 -22.65
C ASN A 69 12.44 -12.33 -21.14
N VAL A 70 11.32 -12.68 -20.54
CA VAL A 70 11.20 -13.05 -19.13
C VAL A 70 10.62 -14.46 -19.02
N SER A 71 10.92 -15.14 -17.93
CA SER A 71 10.43 -16.49 -17.63
C SER A 71 9.90 -16.60 -16.20
N GLY A 72 9.19 -17.70 -15.91
CA GLY A 72 8.64 -17.98 -14.58
C GLY A 72 7.69 -16.89 -14.06
N THR A 73 7.83 -16.56 -12.77
CA THR A 73 6.97 -15.62 -12.05
C THR A 73 6.99 -14.21 -12.63
N ASP A 74 8.13 -13.75 -13.18
CA ASP A 74 8.19 -12.41 -13.79
C ASP A 74 7.26 -12.29 -15.00
N LYS A 75 7.14 -13.39 -15.78
CA LYS A 75 6.21 -13.44 -16.91
C LYS A 75 4.77 -13.38 -16.44
N GLU A 76 4.41 -14.15 -15.43
CA GLU A 76 3.07 -14.14 -14.83
C GLU A 76 2.70 -12.75 -14.30
N ILE A 77 3.63 -12.06 -13.63
CA ILE A 77 3.41 -10.67 -13.18
C ILE A 77 3.15 -9.74 -14.38
N LEU A 78 3.93 -9.86 -15.46
CA LEU A 78 3.78 -9.01 -16.65
C LEU A 78 2.56 -9.33 -17.52
N THR A 79 1.97 -10.53 -17.42
CA THR A 79 0.80 -10.91 -18.23
C THR A 79 -0.50 -10.87 -17.44
N GLU A 80 -0.49 -11.30 -16.18
CA GLU A 80 -1.70 -11.52 -15.38
C GLU A 80 -2.02 -10.39 -14.39
N THR A 81 -1.08 -9.47 -14.15
CA THR A 81 -1.28 -8.36 -13.21
C THR A 81 -1.15 -7.01 -13.90
N ASP A 82 -1.71 -5.97 -13.28
CA ASP A 82 -1.56 -4.56 -13.64
C ASP A 82 -0.47 -3.84 -12.83
N LEU A 83 0.47 -4.58 -12.25
CA LEU A 83 1.59 -4.01 -11.51
C LEU A 83 2.39 -3.03 -12.37
N GLY A 84 2.59 -1.81 -11.84
CA GLY A 84 3.23 -0.68 -12.54
C GLY A 84 2.24 0.29 -13.20
N HIS A 85 0.97 -0.09 -13.36
CA HIS A 85 -0.10 0.80 -13.78
C HIS A 85 -0.73 1.53 -12.58
N PHE A 86 -1.42 2.62 -12.87
CA PHE A 86 -2.13 3.42 -11.87
C PHE A 86 -3.54 3.73 -12.35
N GLY A 87 -4.51 3.55 -11.45
CA GLY A 87 -5.90 3.97 -11.64
C GLY A 87 -6.24 5.23 -10.86
N MET A 88 -7.41 5.80 -11.16
CA MET A 88 -8.00 6.90 -10.38
C MET A 88 -9.10 6.36 -9.47
N TYR A 89 -8.97 6.57 -8.17
CA TYR A 89 -10.00 6.23 -7.17
C TYR A 89 -10.21 7.43 -6.26
N GLU A 90 -11.46 7.92 -6.14
CA GLU A 90 -11.79 9.13 -5.35
C GLU A 90 -10.88 10.34 -5.66
N ASN A 91 -10.65 10.64 -6.95
CA ASN A 91 -9.74 11.70 -7.42
C ASN A 91 -8.28 11.56 -6.95
N LYS A 92 -7.85 10.36 -6.57
CA LYS A 92 -6.45 10.06 -6.22
C LYS A 92 -5.89 8.99 -7.15
N LYS A 93 -4.63 9.17 -7.53
CA LYS A 93 -3.86 8.18 -8.29
C LYS A 93 -3.43 7.04 -7.35
N VAL A 94 -3.85 5.82 -7.64
CA VAL A 94 -3.58 4.61 -6.82
C VAL A 94 -2.92 3.55 -7.72
N PRO A 95 -1.83 2.89 -7.28
CA PRO A 95 -1.24 1.80 -8.04
C PRO A 95 -2.22 0.63 -8.13
N LEU A 96 -2.30 0.01 -9.30
CA LEU A 96 -3.09 -1.21 -9.51
C LEU A 96 -2.29 -2.42 -9.04
N ASP A 97 -3.01 -3.44 -8.56
CA ASP A 97 -2.47 -4.72 -8.07
C ASP A 97 -1.31 -4.61 -7.07
N PHE A 98 -1.30 -3.52 -6.31
CA PHE A 98 -0.34 -3.29 -5.25
C PHE A 98 -1.02 -2.85 -3.96
N ILE A 99 -0.88 -3.66 -2.92
CA ILE A 99 -1.37 -3.33 -1.58
C ILE A 99 -0.23 -2.65 -0.82
N PHE A 100 -0.47 -1.41 -0.36
CA PHE A 100 0.48 -0.75 0.54
C PHE A 100 0.44 -1.41 1.92
N GLU A 101 1.30 -2.41 2.10
CA GLU A 101 1.59 -2.97 3.42
C GLU A 101 2.52 -2.01 4.18
N ALA A 102 2.13 -1.71 5.41
CA ALA A 102 2.98 -0.97 6.32
C ALA A 102 3.36 -1.91 7.45
N GLU A 103 4.65 -2.06 7.73
CA GLU A 103 5.08 -2.87 8.86
C GLU A 103 5.06 -2.05 10.16
N TYR A 104 4.52 -2.63 11.22
CA TYR A 104 4.61 -2.13 12.57
C TYR A 104 5.02 -3.27 13.50
N GLN A 105 6.21 -3.15 14.12
CA GLN A 105 6.77 -4.17 15.02
C GLN A 105 6.84 -5.58 14.38
N GLY A 106 7.31 -5.66 13.13
CA GLY A 106 7.45 -6.93 12.40
C GLY A 106 6.14 -7.56 11.96
N ARG A 107 5.02 -6.82 12.01
CA ARG A 107 3.72 -7.27 11.51
C ARG A 107 3.21 -6.32 10.45
N GLU A 108 2.65 -6.88 9.40
CA GLU A 108 1.90 -6.13 8.40
C GLU A 108 0.64 -5.52 9.04
N VAL A 109 0.45 -4.22 8.79
CA VAL A 109 -0.68 -3.46 9.30
C VAL A 109 -1.30 -2.57 8.24
N GLU A 110 -2.63 -2.53 8.25
CA GLU A 110 -3.39 -1.63 7.40
C GLU A 110 -3.38 -0.19 7.97
N LEU A 111 -3.00 0.77 7.14
CA LEU A 111 -2.96 2.18 7.53
C LEU A 111 -4.32 2.86 7.40
N ASN A 112 -4.55 3.84 8.27
CA ASN A 112 -5.72 4.74 8.29
C ASN A 112 -7.08 4.01 8.39
N LYS A 113 -7.09 2.74 8.79
CA LYS A 113 -8.29 1.95 9.05
C LYS A 113 -8.42 1.70 10.56
N PRO A 114 -9.36 2.39 11.25
CA PRO A 114 -9.60 2.12 12.66
C PRO A 114 -10.09 0.69 12.91
N LYS A 115 -9.60 0.08 13.99
CA LYS A 115 -9.97 -1.25 14.47
C LYS A 115 -10.39 -1.17 15.94
N ARG A 116 -11.20 -2.12 16.41
CA ARG A 116 -11.56 -2.23 17.83
C ARG A 116 -10.48 -2.94 18.63
N GLY A 117 -10.30 -2.53 19.89
CA GLY A 117 -9.43 -3.19 20.85
C GLY A 117 -8.13 -2.44 21.16
N GLY A 118 -7.17 -3.16 21.75
CA GLY A 118 -5.92 -2.58 22.24
C GLY A 118 -6.07 -1.88 23.59
N SER A 119 -5.22 -0.87 23.85
CA SER A 119 -5.16 -0.15 25.13
C SER A 119 -6.33 0.81 25.38
N LYS A 120 -7.16 1.05 24.35
CA LYS A 120 -8.39 1.86 24.42
C LYS A 120 -9.48 1.14 23.61
N LYS A 121 -10.63 1.78 23.41
CA LYS A 121 -11.74 1.18 22.65
C LYS A 121 -11.39 0.96 21.16
N PHE A 122 -10.63 1.87 20.57
CA PHE A 122 -10.22 1.81 19.17
C PHE A 122 -8.72 2.09 19.01
N PHE A 123 -8.14 1.59 17.94
CA PHE A 123 -6.80 1.96 17.49
C PHE A 123 -6.73 2.07 15.98
N VAL A 124 -5.70 2.74 15.49
CA VAL A 124 -5.42 2.91 14.06
C VAL A 124 -3.92 3.06 13.84
N TYR A 125 -3.42 2.46 12.77
CA TYR A 125 -2.03 2.67 12.34
C TYR A 125 -1.97 3.84 11.37
N VAL A 126 -1.07 4.77 11.64
CA VAL A 126 -0.90 5.98 10.83
C VAL A 126 0.56 6.17 10.52
N ARG A 127 0.85 6.58 9.29
CA ARG A 127 2.19 7.01 8.92
C ARG A 127 2.39 8.45 9.37
N ASP A 128 3.39 8.70 10.19
CA ASP A 128 3.76 10.06 10.58
C ASP A 128 4.34 10.79 9.35
N PRO A 129 3.79 11.95 8.95
CA PRO A 129 4.28 12.66 7.77
C PRO A 129 5.72 13.16 7.93
N LYS A 130 6.15 13.45 9.17
CA LYS A 130 7.49 13.98 9.51
C LYS A 130 8.52 12.87 9.56
N THR A 131 8.26 11.83 10.37
CA THR A 131 9.26 10.76 10.59
C THR A 131 9.13 9.59 9.63
N LYS A 132 8.06 9.54 8.81
CA LYS A 132 7.70 8.40 7.94
C LYS A 132 7.47 7.07 8.67
N ASN A 133 7.61 7.03 9.99
CA ASN A 133 7.39 5.86 10.81
C ASN A 133 5.90 5.59 11.01
N ILE A 134 5.57 4.32 11.19
CA ILE A 134 4.21 3.90 11.53
C ILE A 134 3.99 4.07 13.02
N LYS A 135 2.93 4.79 13.38
CA LYS A 135 2.47 5.01 14.75
C LYS A 135 1.16 4.29 14.97
N LYS A 136 1.04 3.59 16.09
CA LYS A 136 -0.24 3.07 16.59
C LYS A 136 -0.91 4.13 17.45
N VAL A 137 -2.03 4.68 16.98
CA VAL A 137 -2.81 5.70 17.70
C VAL A 137 -4.01 5.01 18.34
N SER A 138 -4.05 4.93 19.67
CA SER A 138 -5.20 4.43 20.42
C SER A 138 -6.13 5.58 20.83
N PHE A 139 -7.44 5.40 20.70
CA PHE A 139 -8.45 6.42 20.99
C PHE A 139 -9.78 5.83 21.52
N GLY A 140 -10.67 6.72 21.98
CA GLY A 140 -11.88 6.35 22.72
C GLY A 140 -11.66 6.28 24.24
N ALA A 141 -12.75 6.08 24.99
CA ALA A 141 -12.71 6.00 26.45
C ALA A 141 -11.85 4.82 26.92
N LYS A 142 -11.04 5.07 27.96
CA LYS A 142 -10.23 4.06 28.67
C LYS A 142 -11.03 3.47 29.83
N GLU A 143 -11.68 4.34 30.62
CA GLU A 143 -12.57 3.98 31.72
C GLU A 143 -13.94 3.52 31.21
N GLY A 144 -14.51 2.49 31.83
CA GLY A 144 -15.69 1.78 31.32
C GLY A 144 -15.40 0.81 30.15
N GLY A 145 -14.15 0.73 29.69
CA GLY A 145 -13.67 -0.25 28.72
C GLY A 145 -14.44 -0.29 27.39
N GLN A 146 -14.41 -1.45 26.73
CA GLN A 146 -15.19 -1.69 25.51
C GLN A 146 -16.71 -1.61 25.72
N ARG A 147 -17.17 -1.58 26.99
CA ARG A 147 -18.59 -1.70 27.40
C ARG A 147 -19.40 -0.42 27.22
N LEU A 148 -18.76 0.76 27.16
CA LEU A 148 -19.48 2.02 26.94
C LEU A 148 -20.07 2.10 25.54
N SER A 149 -21.39 2.22 25.41
CA SER A 149 -22.04 2.35 24.10
C SER A 149 -21.68 3.66 23.41
N VAL A 150 -21.38 3.57 22.12
CA VAL A 150 -21.04 4.71 21.27
C VAL A 150 -22.33 5.17 20.60
N LYS A 151 -22.92 6.26 21.10
CA LYS A 151 -24.24 6.78 20.71
C LYS A 151 -24.14 7.67 19.46
N LEU A 152 -23.71 7.08 18.34
CA LEU A 152 -23.55 7.76 17.04
C LEU A 152 -24.84 7.90 16.24
N ASP A 153 -25.83 7.09 16.58
CA ASP A 153 -27.20 7.13 16.06
C ASP A 153 -27.87 8.48 16.31
N ASP A 154 -27.58 9.11 17.46
CA ASP A 154 -28.13 10.40 17.85
C ASP A 154 -27.37 11.59 17.21
N PRO A 155 -27.98 12.34 16.25
CA PRO A 155 -27.34 13.46 15.58
C PRO A 155 -27.05 14.64 16.51
N ALA A 156 -27.81 14.82 17.60
CA ALA A 156 -27.60 15.91 18.55
C ALA A 156 -26.38 15.63 19.43
N LYS A 157 -26.22 14.39 19.92
CA LYS A 157 -25.00 13.97 20.66
C LYS A 157 -23.75 14.06 19.82
N ARG A 158 -23.91 13.74 18.53
CA ARG A 158 -22.91 13.93 17.51
C ARG A 158 -22.47 15.40 17.43
N SER A 159 -23.38 16.28 17.00
CA SER A 159 -23.14 17.74 16.90
C SER A 159 -22.54 18.36 18.17
N ALA A 160 -23.06 18.00 19.35
CA ALA A 160 -22.59 18.52 20.63
C ALA A 160 -21.12 18.19 20.90
N PHE A 161 -20.68 16.96 20.58
CA PHE A 161 -19.29 16.58 20.76
C PHE A 161 -18.37 17.22 19.71
N SER A 162 -18.78 17.34 18.44
CA SER A 162 -18.00 18.11 17.45
C SER A 162 -17.76 19.55 17.91
N LYS A 163 -18.81 20.21 18.44
CA LYS A 163 -18.70 21.58 18.98
C LYS A 163 -17.74 21.65 20.16
N ARG A 164 -17.91 20.79 21.17
CA ARG A 164 -17.05 20.78 22.38
C ARG A 164 -15.58 20.50 22.07
N HIS A 165 -15.31 19.63 21.10
CA HIS A 165 -13.93 19.24 20.75
C HIS A 165 -13.34 19.99 19.56
N ARG A 166 -14.08 20.96 18.98
CA ARG A 166 -13.68 21.74 17.80
C ARG A 166 -13.18 20.83 16.68
N CYS A 167 -13.96 19.81 16.35
CA CYS A 167 -13.55 18.77 15.41
C CYS A 167 -13.05 19.27 14.04
N PRO A 168 -13.60 20.34 13.44
CA PRO A 168 -13.06 20.91 12.21
C PRO A 168 -11.59 21.33 12.28
N GLN A 169 -11.09 21.68 13.47
CA GLN A 169 -9.71 22.12 13.68
C GLN A 169 -8.74 20.95 13.93
N LYS A 170 -9.25 19.72 14.13
CA LYS A 170 -8.43 18.54 14.42
C LYS A 170 -8.03 17.86 13.11
N ASN A 171 -6.87 18.24 12.57
CA ASN A 171 -6.36 17.80 11.27
C ASN A 171 -5.15 16.85 11.33
N ASP A 172 -4.56 16.66 12.51
CA ASP A 172 -3.39 15.80 12.70
C ASP A 172 -3.77 14.32 12.90
N LYS A 173 -3.54 13.49 11.88
CA LYS A 173 -3.78 12.02 11.91
C LYS A 173 -2.97 11.29 12.97
N THR A 174 -1.88 11.85 13.48
CA THR A 174 -1.09 11.23 14.55
C THR A 174 -1.73 11.39 15.93
N LYS A 175 -2.83 12.16 16.04
CA LYS A 175 -3.50 12.45 17.31
C LYS A 175 -4.80 11.67 17.47
N PRO A 176 -5.11 11.16 18.68
CA PRO A 176 -6.38 10.51 18.97
C PRO A 176 -7.62 11.39 18.67
N SER A 177 -7.52 12.70 18.87
CA SER A 177 -8.62 13.65 18.66
C SER A 177 -9.10 13.69 17.21
N TYR A 178 -8.19 13.57 16.24
CA TYR A 178 -8.54 13.49 14.82
C TYR A 178 -9.46 12.30 14.53
N TRP A 179 -9.13 11.15 15.10
CA TRP A 179 -9.84 9.89 14.90
C TRP A 179 -11.15 9.84 15.65
N SER A 180 -11.20 10.30 16.90
CA SER A 180 -12.46 10.43 17.65
C SER A 180 -13.47 11.30 16.91
N CYS A 181 -13.03 12.44 16.36
CA CYS A 181 -13.87 13.34 15.58
C CYS A 181 -14.35 12.75 14.25
N ARG A 182 -13.72 11.70 13.71
CA ARG A 182 -14.09 11.08 12.42
C ARG A 182 -14.57 9.65 12.57
N LEU A 183 -14.72 9.17 13.80
CA LEU A 183 -15.24 7.85 14.13
C LEU A 183 -16.57 7.50 13.45
N PRO A 184 -17.56 8.41 13.27
CA PRO A 184 -18.80 8.05 12.58
C PRO A 184 -18.60 7.57 11.14
N ARG A 185 -17.53 8.00 10.46
CA ARG A 185 -17.23 7.61 9.08
C ARG A 185 -16.78 6.16 8.95
N TYR A 186 -16.30 5.57 10.04
CA TYR A 186 -15.77 4.22 10.10
C TYR A 186 -16.67 3.29 10.94
N TRP A 187 -17.88 3.73 11.27
CA TRP A 187 -18.71 3.02 12.25
C TRP A 187 -19.12 1.63 11.75
N LYS A 188 -19.46 1.49 10.47
CA LYS A 188 -19.81 0.20 9.84
C LYS A 188 -18.65 -0.80 9.93
N SER A 189 -17.44 -0.40 9.56
CA SER A 189 -16.25 -1.26 9.64
C SER A 189 -15.84 -1.60 11.07
N LEU A 190 -16.31 -0.82 12.04
CA LEU A 190 -16.12 -1.07 13.46
C LEU A 190 -17.31 -1.86 14.05
N GLY A 191 -18.10 -2.59 13.27
CA GLY A 191 -19.22 -3.40 13.78
C GLY A 191 -20.44 -2.60 14.23
N GLY A 192 -20.56 -1.36 13.75
CA GLY A 192 -21.78 -0.56 13.83
C GLY A 192 -22.73 -0.82 12.66
N SER A 193 -23.96 -0.33 12.74
CA SER A 193 -24.99 -0.56 11.72
C SER A 193 -24.73 0.14 10.39
N LYS A 194 -24.21 1.38 10.41
CA LYS A 194 -23.93 2.18 9.22
C LYS A 194 -22.88 3.26 9.48
N ASN A 195 -22.30 3.80 8.41
CA ASN A 195 -21.46 5.00 8.50
C ASN A 195 -22.34 6.25 8.55
N TYR A 196 -21.83 7.29 9.19
CA TYR A 196 -22.46 8.61 9.22
C TYR A 196 -21.53 9.65 8.58
N GLY A 197 -22.13 10.59 7.85
CA GLY A 197 -21.42 11.75 7.31
C GLY A 197 -21.05 12.75 8.42
N GLY A 198 -20.04 13.58 8.12
CA GLY A 198 -19.62 14.68 9.01
C GLY A 198 -18.54 14.29 10.03
N PHE A 199 -18.48 15.07 11.12
CA PHE A 199 -17.71 14.73 12.31
C PHE A 199 -18.57 13.91 13.27
N TRP A 200 -17.95 13.42 14.35
CA TRP A 200 -18.70 13.03 15.53
C TRP A 200 -19.64 14.17 15.83
#